data_AF-A0A7Y0WIG4-F1
#
_entry.id   AF-A0A7Y0WIG4-F1
#
_cell.length_a   1.000
_cell.length_b   1.000
_cell.length_c   1.000
_cell.angle_alpha   90.00
_cell.angle_beta   90.00
_cell.angle_gamma   90.00
#
_symmetry.space_group_name_H-M   'P 1'
#
loop_
_entity.id
_entity.type
_entity.pdbx_description
1 polymer ?
#
loop_
_entity_poly.entity_id
_entity_poly.type
_entity_poly.pdbx_seq_one_letter_code
_entity_poly.pdbx_strand_id
1 'polypeptide(L)'
;MAIIRCIDKQGSTFTVNPEALASGFMERGTYYFEIVPESRLFVDDEPLEASRHEAFDAWRWEPGFYAGKVIAELVDTGGKVLATYHFDVAPDQNKLGETSFAAMLDELLAFDTRLLLGNEYAQLEVGREGRTSNPHLQYARLKRYGPALLSAFTEVLRKPLTRLHRERTLRPAHQMRRIDRQTLRRALQDPAATALLYNLEQANASDEVLHFDVPTVFEDLDNPANQALAVVLGETLRRSRHVIAALQKIIEGEGNTGARSALTPRLGRRIEFLEGLHSDLRRIQRKEPFCSLLQPRISAAGLNAISAHPAYARAYRHGWYVLRPGIDGSSEGERLWISPTWEIYERWCYLQVVAMMKSIYPDLQWRDLWPGSRMDVVRCEGRSTDTQVNVLLQVRCPAFDQPASNGFSSISGERYPDIVVTVESPAGSSFIVMDAKYRVERKWVLEGMVSAHLYRDCLRWKGCKPDLSILLVPRAGGAPLLETMTYQKANGVGVAVLSVEHNGLQAVLKPFVRGCTDSESAELPMAAILSN
;
A
#
# COMPACT_ATOMS: atom_id res chain seq x y z
N MET A 1 -3.45 31.18 8.58
CA MET A 1 -2.73 29.89 8.57
C MET A 1 -1.29 30.19 8.94
N ALA A 2 -0.64 29.37 9.77
CA ALA A 2 0.67 29.68 10.33
C ALA A 2 1.78 29.44 9.29
N ILE A 3 2.70 30.39 9.12
CA ILE A 3 3.95 30.18 8.36
C ILE A 3 5.00 29.74 9.38
N ILE A 4 5.72 28.65 9.10
CA ILE A 4 6.75 28.13 10.00
C ILE A 4 8.13 28.46 9.45
N ARG A 5 9.01 28.99 10.31
CA ARG A 5 10.41 29.19 9.99
C ARG A 5 11.18 27.88 10.18
N CYS A 6 11.98 27.51 9.19
CA CYS A 6 12.84 26.32 9.21
C CYS A 6 14.31 26.74 9.06
N ILE A 7 15.20 26.04 9.75
CA ILE A 7 16.65 26.21 9.65
C ILE A 7 17.28 24.83 9.41
N ASP A 8 18.16 24.73 8.42
CA ASP A 8 18.97 23.52 8.21
C ASP A 8 20.21 23.50 9.13
N LYS A 9 20.91 22.37 9.17
CA LYS A 9 22.16 22.21 9.95
C LYS A 9 23.27 23.20 9.54
N GLN A 10 23.21 23.77 8.34
CA GLN A 10 24.20 24.71 7.81
C GLN A 10 23.85 26.17 8.14
N GLY A 11 22.71 26.40 8.81
CA GLY A 11 22.22 27.73 9.19
C GLY A 11 21.39 28.42 8.11
N SER A 12 21.13 27.75 6.97
CA SER A 12 20.27 28.30 5.92
C SER A 12 18.84 28.34 6.43
N THR A 13 18.26 29.54 6.42
CA THR A 13 16.88 29.77 6.87
C THR A 13 15.94 29.81 5.67
N PHE A 14 14.81 29.11 5.75
CA PHE A 14 13.73 29.22 4.78
C PHE A 14 12.36 29.10 5.47
N THR A 15 11.33 29.62 4.81
CA THR A 15 9.95 29.60 5.33
C THR A 15 9.14 28.50 4.69
N VAL A 16 8.36 27.79 5.48
CA VAL A 16 7.41 26.79 5.03
C VAL A 16 6.00 27.37 5.09
N ASN A 17 5.37 27.46 3.92
CA ASN A 17 4.00 27.96 3.79
C ASN A 17 2.99 26.80 3.79
N PRO A 18 1.82 26.97 4.44
CA PRO A 18 0.72 26.01 4.38
C PRO A 18 0.28 25.72 2.95
N GLU A 19 -0.06 24.46 2.67
CA GLU A 19 -0.54 23.94 1.37
C GLU A 19 0.43 24.12 0.17
N ALA A 20 1.55 24.80 0.37
CA ALA A 20 2.62 24.94 -0.62
C ALA A 20 3.65 23.80 -0.47
N LEU A 21 4.26 23.42 -1.59
CA LEU A 21 5.40 22.51 -1.59
C LEU A 21 6.65 23.27 -1.17
N ALA A 22 7.26 22.86 -0.05
CA ALA A 22 8.53 23.37 0.44
C ALA A 22 9.66 22.41 0.04
N SER A 23 10.60 22.91 -0.75
CA SER A 23 11.81 22.19 -1.17
C SER A 23 13.02 22.59 -0.33
N GLY A 24 14.17 21.94 -0.54
CA GLY A 24 15.41 22.17 0.22
C GLY A 24 15.67 21.14 1.32
N PHE A 25 14.80 20.13 1.43
CA PHE A 25 15.03 18.97 2.30
C PHE A 25 15.82 17.89 1.57
N MET A 26 16.71 17.20 2.27
CA MET A 26 17.54 16.11 1.75
C MET A 26 17.52 14.94 2.72
N GLU A 27 17.65 13.73 2.17
CA GLU A 27 17.92 12.52 2.94
C GLU A 27 19.05 12.72 3.95
N ARG A 28 18.87 12.20 5.18
CA ARG A 28 19.85 12.30 6.27
C ARG A 28 20.21 13.74 6.69
N GLY A 29 19.44 14.73 6.24
CA GLY A 29 19.53 16.10 6.74
C GLY A 29 19.01 16.22 8.17
N THR A 30 19.30 17.37 8.79
CA THR A 30 18.72 17.76 10.09
C THR A 30 18.13 19.14 9.93
N TYR A 31 16.86 19.28 10.32
CA TYR A 31 16.06 20.50 10.16
C TYR A 31 15.41 20.88 11.50
N TYR A 32 15.35 22.18 11.76
CA TYR A 32 14.79 22.75 12.97
C TYR A 32 13.65 23.71 12.62
N PHE A 33 12.44 23.38 13.05
CA PHE A 33 11.24 24.19 12.84
C PHE A 33 10.93 24.99 14.10
N GLU A 34 10.78 26.31 13.97
CA GLU A 34 10.41 27.18 15.08
C GLU A 34 9.06 26.76 15.70
N ILE A 35 9.01 26.65 17.03
CA ILE A 35 7.80 26.20 17.73
C ILE A 35 6.70 27.25 17.62
N VAL A 36 5.53 26.80 17.17
CA VAL A 36 4.26 27.54 17.31
C VAL A 36 3.65 27.21 18.68
N PRO A 37 3.35 28.21 19.53
CA PRO A 37 2.75 27.99 20.83
C PRO A 37 1.48 27.15 20.78
N GLU A 38 1.25 26.37 21.85
CA GLU A 38 0.04 25.52 22.03
C GLU A 38 -0.22 24.54 20.86
N SER A 39 0.82 24.20 20.12
CA SER A 39 0.72 23.35 18.94
C SER A 39 1.75 22.23 18.98
N ARG A 40 1.51 21.18 18.20
CA ARG A 40 2.46 20.09 17.93
C ARG A 40 2.60 19.94 16.43
N LEU A 41 3.83 19.81 15.95
CA LEU A 41 4.12 19.50 14.56
C LEU A 41 4.32 18.00 14.40
N PHE A 42 3.57 17.41 13.48
CA PHE A 42 3.71 16.01 13.12
C PHE A 42 4.20 15.88 11.70
N VAL A 43 5.17 15.01 11.47
CA VAL A 43 5.62 14.65 10.13
C VAL A 43 5.18 13.21 9.85
N ASP A 44 4.25 13.08 8.90
CA ASP A 44 3.58 11.82 8.54
C ASP A 44 3.20 10.97 9.77
N ASP A 45 2.33 11.59 10.58
CA ASP A 45 1.75 11.08 11.82
C ASP A 45 2.73 10.92 13.01
N GLU A 46 4.03 11.16 12.84
CA GLU A 46 5.01 11.15 13.94
C GLU A 46 5.16 12.53 14.60
N PRO A 47 5.01 12.65 15.93
CA PRO A 47 5.24 13.91 16.62
C PRO A 47 6.72 14.24 16.63
N LEU A 48 7.09 15.45 16.21
CA LEU A 48 8.47 15.91 16.30
C LEU A 48 8.84 16.25 17.74
N GLU A 49 10.05 15.84 18.14
CA GLU A 49 10.60 16.17 19.45
C GLU A 49 10.94 17.67 19.53
N ALA A 50 10.45 18.31 20.60
CA ALA A 50 10.88 19.66 20.94
C ALA A 50 12.31 19.61 21.48
N SER A 51 13.18 20.43 20.90
CA SER A 51 14.59 20.55 21.26
C SER A 51 14.97 22.02 21.26
N ARG A 52 16.05 22.37 21.96
CA ARG A 52 16.58 23.73 21.90
C ARG A 52 17.63 23.81 20.80
N HIS A 53 17.39 24.68 19.81
CA HIS A 53 18.38 24.99 18.77
C HIS A 53 18.93 26.40 19.02
N GLU A 54 20.17 26.47 19.50
CA GLU A 54 20.82 27.73 19.89
C GLU A 54 19.95 28.55 20.87
N ALA A 55 19.37 29.65 20.40
CA ALA A 55 18.63 30.63 21.19
C ALA A 55 17.11 30.44 21.19
N PHE A 56 16.55 29.48 20.44
CA PHE A 56 15.10 29.28 20.35
C PHE A 56 14.70 27.80 20.49
N ASP A 57 13.46 27.57 20.92
CA ASP A 57 12.89 26.23 20.97
C ASP A 57 12.38 25.83 19.58
N ALA A 58 12.74 24.63 19.14
CA ALA A 58 12.50 24.13 17.81
C ALA A 58 12.08 22.66 17.82
N TRP A 59 11.18 22.28 16.92
CA TRP A 59 10.97 20.89 16.59
C TRP A 59 12.11 20.40 15.70
N ARG A 60 12.76 19.29 16.07
CA ARG A 60 13.81 18.67 15.26
C ARG A 60 13.21 17.62 14.35
N TRP A 61 13.58 17.66 13.08
CA TRP A 61 13.24 16.64 12.09
C TRP A 61 14.48 16.15 11.36
N GLU A 62 14.59 14.83 11.23
CA GLU A 62 15.67 14.17 10.52
C GLU A 62 15.07 13.20 9.49
N PRO A 63 14.93 13.63 8.22
CA PRO A 63 14.57 12.71 7.16
C PRO A 63 15.55 11.54 7.15
N GLY A 64 15.02 10.32 7.26
CA GLY A 64 15.79 9.08 7.25
C GLY A 64 16.35 8.74 5.87
N PHE A 65 16.15 7.50 5.43
CA PHE A 65 16.65 6.98 4.15
C PHE A 65 15.56 6.94 3.06
N TYR A 66 14.85 8.06 2.88
CA TYR A 66 13.76 8.19 1.90
C TYR A 66 13.78 9.54 1.18
N ALA A 67 13.35 9.54 -0.07
CA ALA A 67 13.14 10.73 -0.89
C ALA A 67 11.70 10.77 -1.43
N GLY A 68 11.18 11.98 -1.63
CA GLY A 68 9.84 12.24 -2.14
C GLY A 68 9.02 13.17 -1.26
N LYS A 69 7.70 13.22 -1.54
CA LYS A 69 6.78 14.14 -0.87
C LYS A 69 6.37 13.62 0.50
N VAL A 70 6.52 14.45 1.52
CA VAL A 70 6.09 14.17 2.90
C VAL A 70 5.03 15.18 3.32
N ILE A 71 4.05 14.72 4.09
CA ILE A 71 3.00 15.59 4.64
C ILE A 71 3.32 15.88 6.11
N ALA A 72 3.26 17.14 6.49
CA ALA A 72 3.31 17.54 7.89
C ALA A 72 2.02 18.25 8.31
N GLU A 73 1.57 17.99 9.53
CA GLU A 73 0.36 18.56 10.11
C GLU A 73 0.72 19.32 11.38
N LEU A 74 0.33 20.59 11.45
CA LEU A 74 0.34 21.36 12.69
C LEU A 74 -1.01 21.16 13.38
N VAL A 75 -0.99 20.67 14.62
CA VAL A 75 -2.17 20.30 15.38
C VAL A 75 -2.20 21.07 16.68
N ASP A 76 -3.36 21.57 17.08
CA ASP A 76 -3.53 22.23 18.39
C ASP A 76 -3.56 21.22 19.55
N THR A 77 -3.60 21.72 20.78
CA THR A 77 -3.74 20.89 22.00
C THR A 77 -5.02 20.06 22.04
N GLY A 78 -6.05 20.44 21.27
CA GLY A 78 -7.32 19.73 21.15
C GLY A 78 -7.35 18.66 20.05
N GLY A 79 -6.25 18.47 19.31
CA GLY A 79 -6.17 17.47 18.23
C GLY A 79 -6.70 17.96 16.88
N LYS A 80 -7.06 19.24 16.73
CA LYS A 80 -7.53 19.81 15.47
C LYS A 80 -6.35 20.24 14.60
N VAL A 81 -6.38 19.85 13.33
CA VAL A 81 -5.40 20.28 12.32
C VAL A 81 -5.58 21.78 12.05
N LEU A 82 -4.54 22.56 12.34
CA LEU A 82 -4.46 24.01 12.12
C LEU A 82 -3.92 24.35 10.72
N ALA A 83 -2.97 23.55 10.20
CA ALA A 83 -2.37 23.71 8.88
C ALA A 83 -1.74 22.39 8.40
N THR A 84 -1.72 22.20 7.08
CA THR A 84 -0.99 21.12 6.40
C THR A 84 0.16 21.71 5.61
N TYR A 85 1.32 21.06 5.64
CA TYR A 85 2.50 21.42 4.86
C TYR A 85 2.93 20.23 3.99
N HIS A 86 3.55 20.53 2.86
CA HIS A 86 4.10 19.53 1.96
C HIS A 86 5.61 19.75 1.85
N PHE A 87 6.40 18.75 2.23
CA PHE A 87 7.85 18.78 2.13
C PHE A 87 8.30 17.93 0.95
N ASP A 88 9.25 18.45 0.18
CA ASP A 88 9.91 17.72 -0.89
C ASP A 88 11.32 17.34 -0.46
N VAL A 89 11.53 16.05 -0.21
CA VAL A 89 12.82 15.51 0.25
C VAL A 89 13.57 14.96 -0.96
N ALA A 90 14.67 15.61 -1.33
CA ALA A 90 15.51 15.19 -2.43
C ALA A 90 16.40 13.98 -2.03
N PRO A 91 16.72 13.08 -2.98
CA PRO A 91 17.74 12.05 -2.75
C PRO A 91 19.11 12.72 -2.54
N ASP A 92 19.99 12.02 -1.83
CA ASP A 92 21.37 12.47 -1.63
C ASP A 92 22.11 12.55 -2.97
N GLN A 93 22.45 13.77 -3.41
CA GLN A 93 23.11 14.05 -4.69
C GLN A 93 24.45 13.31 -4.86
N ASN A 94 25.08 12.89 -3.76
CA ASN A 94 26.32 12.12 -3.84
C ASN A 94 26.09 10.68 -4.32
N LYS A 95 24.84 10.17 -4.19
CA LYS A 95 24.43 8.82 -4.59
C LYS A 95 23.67 8.82 -5.91
N LEU A 96 22.59 9.61 -5.98
CA LEU A 96 21.69 9.74 -7.12
C LEU A 96 21.20 11.18 -7.26
N GLY A 97 21.06 11.65 -8.49
CA GLY A 97 20.33 12.88 -8.78
C GLY A 97 18.82 12.69 -8.67
N GLU A 98 18.09 13.80 -8.45
CA GLU A 98 16.63 13.84 -8.41
C GLU A 98 15.99 13.27 -9.69
N THR A 99 16.53 13.63 -10.84
CA THR A 99 16.08 13.14 -12.16
C THR A 99 16.25 11.64 -12.33
N SER A 100 17.39 11.09 -11.91
CA SER A 100 17.65 9.65 -11.96
C SER A 100 16.71 8.88 -11.02
N PHE A 101 16.45 9.41 -9.82
CA PHE A 101 15.51 8.79 -8.89
C PHE A 101 14.07 8.80 -9.41
N ALA A 102 13.62 9.92 -9.98
CA ALA A 102 12.31 10.02 -10.62
C ALA A 102 12.15 9.00 -11.76
N ALA A 103 13.16 8.85 -12.64
CA ALA A 103 13.13 7.86 -13.71
C ALA A 103 13.02 6.41 -13.18
N MET A 104 13.67 6.09 -12.06
CA MET A 104 13.51 4.77 -11.43
C MET A 104 12.09 4.52 -10.92
N LEU A 105 11.44 5.54 -10.35
CA LEU A 105 10.05 5.45 -9.93
C LEU A 105 9.14 5.21 -11.13
N ASP A 106 9.35 5.93 -12.24
CA ASP A 106 8.55 5.79 -13.46
C ASP A 106 8.69 4.39 -14.07
N GLU A 107 9.89 3.83 -14.12
CA GLU A 107 10.11 2.47 -14.61
C GLU A 107 9.46 1.40 -13.72
N LEU A 108 9.54 1.56 -12.39
CA LEU A 108 8.88 0.67 -11.45
C LEU A 108 7.35 0.77 -11.52
N LEU A 109 6.81 1.98 -11.70
CA LEU A 109 5.38 2.20 -11.93
C LEU A 109 4.91 1.54 -13.22
N ALA A 110 5.68 1.67 -14.30
CA ALA A 110 5.35 1.08 -15.59
C ALA A 110 5.37 -0.45 -15.56
N PHE A 111 6.24 -1.04 -14.73
CA PHE A 111 6.29 -2.48 -14.53
C PHE A 111 5.18 -2.97 -13.58
N ASP A 112 5.19 -2.53 -12.32
CA ASP A 112 4.22 -2.91 -11.31
C ASP A 112 4.24 -1.98 -10.08
N THR A 113 3.16 -1.23 -9.87
CA THR A 113 2.97 -0.30 -8.73
C THR A 113 3.25 -0.94 -7.37
N ARG A 114 3.05 -2.27 -7.26
CA ARG A 114 3.28 -3.04 -6.02
C ARG A 114 4.72 -2.97 -5.53
N LEU A 115 5.68 -2.83 -6.44
CA LEU A 115 7.09 -2.71 -6.12
C LEU A 115 7.48 -1.36 -5.51
N LEU A 116 6.58 -0.37 -5.47
CA LEU A 116 6.88 0.91 -4.83
C LEU A 116 6.30 1.01 -3.43
N LEU A 117 5.30 0.19 -3.10
CA LEU A 117 4.63 0.28 -1.81
C LEU A 117 5.59 -0.02 -0.66
N GLY A 118 5.48 0.79 0.38
CA GLY A 118 6.22 0.62 1.61
C GLY A 118 5.54 1.33 2.77
N ASN A 119 6.35 1.66 3.77
CA ASN A 119 5.91 2.24 5.04
C ASN A 119 6.82 3.38 5.50
N GLU A 120 7.71 3.90 4.65
CA GLU A 120 8.47 5.12 4.95
C GLU A 120 7.58 6.36 4.86
N TYR A 121 8.10 7.55 5.18
CA TYR A 121 7.28 8.77 5.20
C TYR A 121 6.97 9.34 3.81
N ALA A 122 7.85 9.12 2.83
CA ALA A 122 7.64 9.60 1.47
C ALA A 122 6.39 8.97 0.86
N GLN A 123 5.64 9.77 0.10
CA GLN A 123 4.43 9.34 -0.59
C GLN A 123 4.51 9.61 -2.09
N LEU A 124 3.97 8.66 -2.86
CA LEU A 124 3.81 8.76 -4.31
C LEU A 124 2.34 8.78 -4.67
N GLU A 125 2.01 9.46 -5.75
CA GLU A 125 0.65 9.43 -6.28
C GLU A 125 0.33 8.07 -6.93
N VAL A 126 -0.89 7.58 -6.68
CA VAL A 126 -1.36 6.30 -7.20
C VAL A 126 -2.72 6.43 -7.87
N GLY A 127 -3.00 5.48 -8.76
CA GLY A 127 -4.28 5.35 -9.41
C GLY A 127 -5.33 4.64 -8.55
N ARG A 128 -6.42 4.24 -9.21
CA ARG A 128 -7.63 3.67 -8.58
C ARG A 128 -8.05 2.34 -9.17
N GLU A 129 -7.32 1.83 -10.15
CA GLU A 129 -7.60 0.61 -10.88
C GLU A 129 -6.90 -0.60 -10.25
N GLY A 130 -7.30 -1.78 -10.71
CA GLY A 130 -6.75 -3.04 -10.22
C GLY A 130 -7.39 -3.53 -8.92
N ARG A 131 -6.78 -4.57 -8.33
CA ARG A 131 -7.30 -5.28 -7.15
C ARG A 131 -6.34 -5.26 -5.96
N THR A 132 -5.15 -4.72 -6.13
CA THR A 132 -4.15 -4.62 -5.08
C THR A 132 -4.68 -3.82 -3.90
N SER A 133 -4.47 -4.32 -2.69
CA SER A 133 -4.83 -3.60 -1.47
C SER A 133 -3.91 -4.01 -0.33
N ASN A 134 -3.52 -3.04 0.50
CA ASN A 134 -2.77 -3.29 1.73
C ASN A 134 -3.33 -2.41 2.88
N PRO A 135 -2.95 -2.67 4.14
CA PRO A 135 -3.46 -1.92 5.29
C PRO A 135 -3.20 -0.41 5.21
N HIS A 136 -2.04 0.00 4.67
CA HIS A 136 -1.68 1.41 4.53
C HIS A 136 -2.58 2.14 3.52
N LEU A 137 -2.87 1.55 2.36
CA LEU A 137 -3.83 2.08 1.39
C LEU A 137 -5.23 2.23 1.98
N GLN A 138 -5.67 1.20 2.69
CA GLN A 138 -6.98 1.21 3.32
C GLN A 138 -7.06 2.30 4.40
N TYR A 139 -5.99 2.49 5.19
CA TYR A 139 -5.86 3.61 6.11
C TYR A 139 -5.91 4.96 5.39
N ALA A 140 -5.11 5.18 4.33
CA ALA A 140 -5.09 6.45 3.59
C ALA A 140 -6.49 6.84 3.09
N ARG A 141 -7.25 5.87 2.56
CA ARG A 141 -8.62 6.08 2.09
C ARG A 141 -9.59 6.36 3.24
N LEU A 142 -9.46 5.66 4.37
CA LEU A 142 -10.22 5.94 5.59
C LEU A 142 -9.91 7.34 6.14
N LYS A 143 -8.64 7.75 6.22
CA LYS A 143 -8.21 9.09 6.67
C LYS A 143 -8.81 10.16 5.77
N ARG A 144 -8.70 9.99 4.45
CA ARG A 144 -9.14 10.99 3.47
C ARG A 144 -10.65 11.12 3.36
N TYR A 145 -11.38 10.01 3.24
CA TYR A 145 -12.82 10.04 2.91
C TYR A 145 -13.72 9.73 4.11
N GLY A 146 -13.18 9.19 5.20
CA GLY A 146 -13.93 8.85 6.42
C GLY A 146 -14.69 10.03 7.02
N PRO A 147 -14.07 11.22 7.21
CA PRO A 147 -14.79 12.38 7.74
C PRO A 147 -15.95 12.85 6.84
N ALA A 148 -15.75 12.86 5.51
CA ALA A 148 -16.79 13.20 4.56
C ALA A 148 -17.91 12.16 4.53
N LEU A 149 -17.58 10.87 4.65
CA LEU A 149 -18.53 9.78 4.79
C LEU A 149 -19.39 9.94 6.06
N LEU A 150 -18.76 10.22 7.20
CA LEU A 150 -19.44 10.45 8.47
C LEU A 150 -20.40 11.64 8.40
N SER A 151 -19.96 12.73 7.77
CA SER A 151 -20.80 13.90 7.53
C SER A 151 -22.00 13.55 6.64
N ALA A 152 -21.78 12.82 5.54
CA ALA A 152 -22.85 12.39 4.63
C ALA A 152 -23.86 11.44 5.32
N PHE A 153 -23.41 10.53 6.17
CA PHE A 153 -24.32 9.72 6.99
C PHE A 153 -25.13 10.58 7.96
N THR A 154 -24.52 11.59 8.57
CA THR A 154 -25.23 12.51 9.47
C THR A 154 -26.33 13.28 8.73
N GLU A 155 -26.12 13.64 7.46
CA GLU A 155 -27.16 14.24 6.62
C GLU A 155 -28.30 13.27 6.33
N VAL A 156 -27.99 11.99 6.06
CA VAL A 156 -29.00 10.94 5.86
C VAL A 156 -29.86 10.76 7.11
N LEU A 157 -29.26 10.76 8.31
CA LEU A 157 -30.00 10.66 9.58
C LEU A 157 -30.99 11.80 9.80
N ARG A 158 -30.74 13.00 9.25
CA ARG A 158 -31.65 14.14 9.41
C ARG A 158 -32.95 13.97 8.63
N LYS A 159 -32.90 13.28 7.49
CA LYS A 159 -34.06 13.06 6.62
C LYS A 159 -33.94 11.74 5.88
N PRO A 160 -34.16 10.60 6.57
CA PRO A 160 -34.09 9.30 5.94
C PRO A 160 -35.25 9.12 4.95
N LEU A 161 -34.99 8.39 3.87
CA LEU A 161 -36.02 7.96 2.93
C LEU A 161 -36.94 6.95 3.60
N THR A 162 -38.25 7.20 3.50
CA THR A 162 -39.30 6.29 3.95
C THR A 162 -39.87 5.52 2.76
N ARG A 163 -40.56 4.43 3.05
CA ARG A 163 -41.39 3.68 2.11
C ARG A 163 -42.77 3.51 2.71
N LEU A 164 -43.81 3.60 1.90
CA LEU A 164 -45.16 3.26 2.37
C LEU A 164 -45.28 1.74 2.51
N HIS A 165 -45.52 1.29 3.73
CA HIS A 165 -45.84 -0.10 4.06
C HIS A 165 -47.35 -0.22 4.30
N ARG A 166 -47.96 -1.29 3.79
CA ARG A 166 -49.38 -1.60 4.01
C ARG A 166 -49.48 -2.87 4.84
N GLU A 167 -50.00 -2.73 6.05
CA GLU A 167 -50.29 -3.86 6.93
C GLU A 167 -51.77 -3.83 7.30
N ARG A 168 -52.35 -4.97 7.70
CA ARG A 168 -53.73 -4.99 8.21
C ARG A 168 -53.70 -4.97 9.73
N THR A 169 -54.39 -4.00 10.32
CA THR A 169 -54.44 -3.81 11.77
C THR A 169 -55.89 -3.80 12.23
N LEU A 170 -56.14 -4.31 13.43
CA LEU A 170 -57.44 -4.20 14.08
C LEU A 170 -57.70 -2.75 14.50
N ARG A 171 -58.76 -2.15 13.98
CA ARG A 171 -59.21 -0.79 14.34
C ARG A 171 -60.65 -0.82 14.82
N PRO A 172 -61.02 -0.04 15.84
CA PRO A 172 -62.38 -0.02 16.33
C PRO A 172 -63.33 0.61 15.30
N ALA A 173 -64.59 0.17 15.31
CA ALA A 173 -65.61 0.56 14.33
C ALA A 173 -65.73 2.07 14.10
N HIS A 174 -65.71 2.85 15.19
CA HIS A 174 -65.86 4.31 15.15
C HIS A 174 -64.68 5.06 14.49
N GLN A 175 -63.51 4.42 14.33
CA GLN A 175 -62.33 5.03 13.67
C GLN A 175 -62.30 4.76 12.16
N MET A 176 -63.23 3.95 11.64
CA MET A 176 -63.26 3.59 10.23
C MET A 176 -64.14 4.52 9.42
N ARG A 177 -63.58 5.06 8.32
CA ARG A 177 -64.36 5.84 7.33
C ARG A 177 -64.72 5.03 6.08
N ARG A 178 -63.89 4.04 5.73
CA ARG A 178 -64.05 3.17 4.55
C ARG A 178 -63.45 1.80 4.87
N ILE A 179 -64.11 0.75 4.38
CA ILE A 179 -63.64 -0.64 4.52
C ILE A 179 -63.41 -1.25 3.14
N ASP A 180 -62.40 -2.10 3.00
CA ASP A 180 -62.10 -2.79 1.75
C ASP A 180 -62.89 -4.10 1.64
N ARG A 181 -62.93 -4.71 0.44
CA ARG A 181 -63.68 -5.95 0.21
C ARG A 181 -63.23 -7.09 1.13
N GLN A 182 -61.95 -7.13 1.49
CA GLN A 182 -61.41 -8.16 2.39
C GLN A 182 -61.82 -7.90 3.84
N THR A 183 -61.77 -6.65 4.33
CA THR A 183 -62.32 -6.28 5.64
C THR A 183 -63.78 -6.70 5.74
N LEU A 184 -64.60 -6.37 4.72
CA LEU A 184 -66.01 -6.71 4.71
C LEU A 184 -66.24 -8.23 4.77
N ARG A 185 -65.51 -9.01 3.95
CA ARG A 185 -65.61 -10.48 3.98
C ARG A 185 -65.25 -11.07 5.34
N ARG A 186 -64.19 -10.57 5.99
CA ARG A 186 -63.80 -11.02 7.34
C ARG A 186 -64.82 -10.62 8.39
N ALA A 187 -65.36 -9.40 8.31
CA ALA A 187 -66.42 -8.93 9.20
C ALA A 187 -67.71 -9.76 9.06
N LEU A 188 -68.06 -10.19 7.85
CA LEU A 188 -69.24 -11.05 7.61
C LEU A 188 -69.07 -12.49 8.14
N GLN A 189 -67.86 -12.88 8.55
CA GLN A 189 -67.60 -14.16 9.21
C GLN A 189 -67.74 -14.06 10.74
N ASP A 190 -67.77 -12.85 11.29
CA ASP A 190 -68.02 -12.58 12.70
C ASP A 190 -69.50 -12.20 12.90
N PRO A 191 -70.28 -13.00 13.66
CA PRO A 191 -71.69 -12.71 13.93
C PRO A 191 -71.94 -11.32 14.53
N ALA A 192 -71.03 -10.84 15.39
CA ALA A 192 -71.18 -9.54 16.06
C ALA A 192 -70.92 -8.38 15.08
N ALA A 193 -69.89 -8.49 14.25
CA ALA A 193 -69.62 -7.52 13.19
C ALA A 193 -70.70 -7.55 12.08
N THR A 194 -71.29 -8.71 11.80
CA THR A 194 -72.40 -8.85 10.85
C THR A 194 -73.67 -8.16 11.36
N ALA A 195 -74.00 -8.34 12.65
CA ALA A 195 -75.14 -7.65 13.27
C ALA A 195 -74.98 -6.13 13.22
N LEU A 196 -73.76 -5.62 13.45
CA LEU A 196 -73.42 -4.20 13.32
C LEU A 196 -73.58 -3.69 11.88
N LEU A 197 -73.11 -4.46 10.88
CA LEU A 197 -73.16 -4.05 9.46
C LEU A 197 -74.58 -4.03 8.87
N TYR A 198 -75.44 -4.97 9.29
CA TYR A 198 -76.84 -5.05 8.86
C TYR A 198 -77.82 -4.29 9.77
N ASN A 199 -77.30 -3.59 10.78
CA ASN A 199 -78.08 -2.81 11.73
C ASN A 199 -79.20 -3.63 12.39
N LEU A 200 -78.92 -4.90 12.69
CA LEU A 200 -79.87 -5.80 13.35
C LEU A 200 -79.98 -5.36 14.80
N GLU A 201 -81.19 -5.04 15.26
CA GLU A 201 -81.51 -4.40 16.56
C GLU A 201 -80.98 -5.15 17.82
N GLN A 202 -80.37 -6.32 17.66
CA GLN A 202 -79.79 -7.15 18.73
C GLN A 202 -78.32 -6.88 19.06
N ALA A 203 -77.63 -5.93 18.40
CA ALA A 203 -76.23 -5.60 18.72
C ALA A 203 -76.05 -4.77 20.00
N ASN A 204 -77.12 -4.30 20.64
CA ASN A 204 -77.08 -3.39 21.79
C ASN A 204 -76.83 -4.05 23.17
N ALA A 205 -76.34 -5.28 23.22
CA ALA A 205 -76.11 -6.00 24.49
C ALA A 205 -74.63 -6.23 24.86
N SER A 206 -73.69 -5.73 24.05
CA SER A 206 -72.26 -5.86 24.32
C SER A 206 -71.60 -4.48 24.29
N ASP A 207 -71.09 -4.03 25.44
CA ASP A 207 -70.22 -2.84 25.57
C ASP A 207 -68.82 -3.06 24.95
N GLU A 208 -68.62 -4.19 24.25
CA GLU A 208 -67.35 -4.58 23.67
C GLU A 208 -67.13 -3.84 22.34
N VAL A 209 -66.06 -3.04 22.30
CA VAL A 209 -65.68 -2.28 21.10
C VAL A 209 -65.33 -3.26 19.98
N LEU A 210 -66.18 -3.34 18.96
CA LEU A 210 -65.93 -4.17 17.79
C LEU A 210 -64.72 -3.66 16.99
N HIS A 211 -63.77 -4.55 16.75
CA HIS A 211 -62.56 -4.28 15.99
C HIS A 211 -62.65 -4.92 14.60
N PHE A 212 -62.26 -4.15 13.60
CA PHE A 212 -62.24 -4.57 12.21
C PHE A 212 -60.81 -4.59 11.71
N ASP A 213 -60.47 -5.68 11.04
CA ASP A 213 -59.19 -5.84 10.38
C ASP A 213 -59.14 -4.99 9.10
N VAL A 214 -58.44 -3.87 9.14
CA VAL A 214 -58.37 -2.88 8.03
C VAL A 214 -56.95 -2.65 7.54
N PRO A 215 -56.75 -2.40 6.24
CA PRO A 215 -55.45 -2.02 5.70
C PRO A 215 -55.07 -0.62 6.20
N THR A 216 -54.00 -0.54 7.00
CA THR A 216 -53.37 0.68 7.47
C THR A 216 -52.08 0.92 6.68
N VAL A 217 -51.85 2.16 6.27
CA VAL A 217 -50.60 2.57 5.61
C VAL A 217 -49.75 3.32 6.62
N PHE A 218 -48.50 2.91 6.80
CA PHE A 218 -47.53 3.65 7.60
C PHE A 218 -46.27 3.95 6.79
N GLU A 219 -45.55 4.99 7.20
CA GLU A 219 -44.21 5.26 6.69
C GLU A 219 -43.21 4.35 7.43
N ASP A 220 -42.50 3.56 6.65
CA ASP A 220 -41.49 2.61 7.12
C ASP A 220 -40.10 3.11 6.71
N LEU A 221 -39.15 3.03 7.65
CA LEU A 221 -37.76 3.38 7.42
C LEU A 221 -36.97 2.23 6.78
N ASP A 222 -37.55 1.03 6.66
CA ASP A 222 -36.98 -0.09 5.90
C ASP A 222 -37.08 0.11 4.38
N ASN A 223 -36.43 1.17 3.92
CA ASN A 223 -36.33 1.56 2.53
C ASN A 223 -35.10 0.88 1.88
N PRO A 224 -35.18 0.41 0.61
CA PRO A 224 -34.05 -0.18 -0.10
C PRO A 224 -32.76 0.67 -0.13
N ALA A 225 -32.87 2.00 -0.11
CA ALA A 225 -31.72 2.90 -0.03
C ALA A 225 -31.05 2.87 1.36
N ASN A 226 -31.85 2.83 2.44
CA ASN A 226 -31.36 2.68 3.82
C ASN A 226 -30.66 1.34 4.01
N GLN A 227 -31.26 0.26 3.48
CA GLN A 227 -30.66 -1.08 3.46
C GLN A 227 -29.29 -1.09 2.76
N ALA A 228 -29.18 -0.48 1.58
CA ALA A 228 -27.92 -0.43 0.84
C ALA A 228 -26.85 0.40 1.57
N LEU A 229 -27.21 1.56 2.13
CA LEU A 229 -26.29 2.36 2.94
C LEU A 229 -25.87 1.66 4.25
N ALA A 230 -26.76 0.88 4.85
CA ALA A 230 -26.43 0.07 6.03
C ALA A 230 -25.38 -1.01 5.73
N VAL A 231 -25.42 -1.62 4.54
CA VAL A 231 -24.36 -2.53 4.07
C VAL A 231 -23.03 -1.78 3.96
N VAL A 232 -23.02 -0.61 3.30
CA VAL A 232 -21.80 0.21 3.15
C VAL A 232 -21.24 0.64 4.50
N LEU A 233 -22.10 1.06 5.45
CA LEU A 233 -21.71 1.39 6.82
C LEU A 233 -21.10 0.18 7.53
N GLY A 234 -21.74 -1.00 7.43
CA GLY A 234 -21.26 -2.24 8.00
C GLY A 234 -19.90 -2.67 7.46
N GLU A 235 -19.70 -2.61 6.14
CA GLU A 235 -18.43 -2.91 5.50
C GLU A 235 -17.34 -1.90 5.88
N THR A 236 -17.68 -0.61 6.00
CA THR A 236 -16.74 0.41 6.47
C THR A 236 -16.29 0.14 7.90
N LEU A 237 -17.22 -0.23 8.79
CA LEU A 237 -16.91 -0.60 10.17
C LEU A 237 -16.02 -1.84 10.25
N ARG A 238 -16.25 -2.85 9.41
CA ARG A 238 -15.40 -4.05 9.29
C ARG A 238 -14.01 -3.67 8.79
N ARG A 239 -13.94 -2.82 7.76
CA ARG A 239 -12.69 -2.30 7.19
C ARG A 239 -11.86 -1.58 8.26
N SER A 240 -12.44 -0.66 9.03
CA SER A 240 -11.71 0.04 10.10
C SER A 240 -11.08 -0.93 11.10
N ARG A 241 -11.85 -1.94 11.58
CA ARG A 241 -11.32 -2.95 12.52
C ARG A 241 -10.22 -3.80 11.90
N HIS A 242 -10.40 -4.22 10.65
CA HIS A 242 -9.39 -4.99 9.93
C HIS A 242 -8.08 -4.21 9.81
N VAL A 243 -8.16 -2.92 9.45
CA VAL A 243 -6.97 -2.07 9.33
C VAL A 243 -6.31 -1.85 10.69
N ILE A 244 -7.07 -1.57 11.75
CA ILE A 244 -6.53 -1.45 13.11
C ILE A 244 -5.74 -2.71 13.49
N ALA A 245 -6.35 -3.89 13.37
CA ALA A 245 -5.70 -5.16 13.70
C ALA A 245 -4.46 -5.43 12.83
N ALA A 246 -4.51 -5.09 11.54
CA ALA A 246 -3.38 -5.25 10.64
C ALA A 246 -2.22 -4.31 10.98
N LEU A 247 -2.50 -3.05 11.35
CA LEU A 247 -1.46 -2.10 11.80
C LEU A 247 -0.86 -2.52 13.14
N GLN A 248 -1.68 -3.02 14.08
CA GLN A 248 -1.19 -3.56 15.35
C GLN A 248 -0.22 -4.74 15.12
N LYS A 249 -0.57 -5.65 14.21
CA LYS A 249 0.31 -6.76 13.83
C LYS A 249 1.64 -6.30 13.24
N ILE A 250 1.65 -5.17 12.51
CA ILE A 250 2.89 -4.58 11.98
C ILE A 250 3.76 -4.04 13.12
N ILE A 251 3.16 -3.39 14.13
CA ILE A 251 3.87 -2.92 15.35
C ILE A 251 4.48 -4.11 16.10
N GLU A 252 3.70 -5.17 16.34
CA GLU A 252 4.16 -6.37 17.06
C GLU A 252 5.32 -7.08 16.36
N GLY A 253 5.39 -6.98 15.02
CA GLY A 253 6.45 -7.55 14.20
C GLY A 253 7.65 -6.62 13.97
N GLU A 254 7.66 -5.41 14.53
CA GLU A 254 8.73 -4.43 14.31
C GLU A 254 10.04 -4.88 14.98
N GLY A 255 10.96 -5.43 14.19
CA GLY A 255 12.34 -5.66 14.59
C GLY A 255 13.16 -4.38 14.43
N ASN A 256 13.88 -3.97 15.48
CA ASN A 256 14.68 -2.74 15.48
C ASN A 256 15.89 -2.87 14.54
N THR A 257 15.74 -2.45 13.27
CA THR A 257 16.75 -2.59 12.22
C THR A 257 17.58 -1.31 11.99
N GLY A 258 17.27 -0.21 12.68
CA GLY A 258 18.04 1.06 12.68
C GLY A 258 18.11 1.82 11.35
N ALA A 259 17.79 1.18 10.22
CA ALA A 259 17.78 1.79 8.89
C ALA A 259 16.39 2.27 8.42
N ARG A 260 15.34 1.81 9.10
CA ARG A 260 13.94 2.24 8.86
C ARG A 260 13.52 3.23 9.92
N SER A 261 12.64 4.14 9.56
CA SER A 261 12.03 5.06 10.51
C SER A 261 11.06 4.34 11.43
N ALA A 262 10.98 4.79 12.69
CA ALA A 262 10.18 4.14 13.72
C ALA A 262 8.69 4.10 13.31
N LEU A 263 8.13 2.90 13.16
CA LEU A 263 6.75 2.73 12.75
C LEU A 263 5.80 2.89 13.94
N THR A 264 6.19 2.40 15.10
CA THR A 264 5.39 2.42 16.33
C THR A 264 4.69 3.77 16.61
N PRO A 265 5.38 4.93 16.72
CA PRO A 265 4.72 6.20 17.04
C PRO A 265 3.72 6.63 15.95
N ARG A 266 4.06 6.44 14.67
CA ARG A 266 3.21 6.76 13.52
C ARG A 266 1.95 5.89 13.53
N LEU A 267 2.15 4.57 13.60
CA LEU A 267 1.05 3.60 13.57
C LEU A 267 0.13 3.76 14.78
N GLY A 268 0.66 4.15 15.94
CA GLY A 268 -0.13 4.50 17.13
C GLY A 268 -1.15 5.61 16.84
N ARG A 269 -0.70 6.75 16.28
CA ARG A 269 -1.60 7.86 15.91
C ARG A 269 -2.60 7.46 14.82
N ARG A 270 -2.19 6.63 13.86
CA ARG A 270 -3.09 6.10 12.81
C ARG A 270 -4.19 5.23 13.40
N ILE A 271 -3.84 4.36 14.35
CA ILE A 271 -4.80 3.51 15.08
C ILE A 271 -5.77 4.37 15.88
N GLU A 272 -5.29 5.36 16.64
CA GLU A 272 -6.13 6.28 17.42
C GLU A 272 -7.17 6.99 16.53
N PHE A 273 -6.74 7.50 15.37
CA PHE A 273 -7.66 8.10 14.40
C PHE A 273 -8.73 7.09 13.93
N LEU A 274 -8.33 5.86 13.59
CA LEU A 274 -9.26 4.83 13.12
C LEU A 274 -10.24 4.40 14.21
N GLU A 275 -9.81 4.33 15.46
CA GLU A 275 -10.66 4.04 16.60
C GLU A 275 -11.71 5.14 16.82
N GLY A 276 -11.30 6.41 16.73
CA GLY A 276 -12.20 7.56 16.75
C GLY A 276 -13.26 7.48 15.63
N LEU A 277 -12.81 7.33 14.38
CA LEU A 277 -13.70 7.18 13.23
C LEU A 277 -14.64 5.97 13.37
N HIS A 278 -14.13 4.83 13.83
CA HIS A 278 -14.93 3.63 14.06
C HIS A 278 -16.02 3.86 15.12
N SER A 279 -15.67 4.53 16.22
CA SER A 279 -16.60 4.88 17.30
C SER A 279 -17.74 5.77 16.79
N ASP A 280 -17.41 6.79 15.99
CA ASP A 280 -18.41 7.70 15.43
C ASP A 280 -19.32 7.01 14.40
N LEU A 281 -18.78 6.18 13.52
CA LEU A 281 -19.58 5.37 12.60
C LEU A 281 -20.47 4.35 13.35
N ARG A 282 -20.00 3.80 14.48
CA ARG A 282 -20.85 2.95 15.35
C ARG A 282 -22.00 3.73 15.98
N ARG A 283 -21.78 4.99 16.35
CA ARG A 283 -22.86 5.86 16.85
C ARG A 283 -23.92 6.11 15.77
N ILE A 284 -23.51 6.28 14.51
CA ILE A 284 -24.44 6.37 13.37
C ILE A 284 -25.24 5.07 13.22
N GLN A 285 -24.59 3.91 13.26
CA GLN A 285 -25.25 2.61 13.09
C GLN A 285 -26.35 2.35 14.14
N ARG A 286 -26.20 2.90 15.34
CA ARG A 286 -27.17 2.74 16.45
C ARG A 286 -28.38 3.69 16.37
N LYS A 287 -28.46 4.54 15.36
CA LYS A 287 -29.57 5.49 15.16
C LYS A 287 -30.50 5.03 14.03
N GLU A 288 -31.74 5.47 14.09
CA GLU A 288 -32.69 5.34 12.97
C GLU A 288 -32.16 6.09 11.73
N PRO A 289 -32.24 5.50 10.52
CA PRO A 289 -32.97 4.28 10.20
C PRO A 289 -32.17 2.99 10.39
N PHE A 290 -30.87 3.04 10.71
CA PHE A 290 -29.96 1.89 10.57
C PHE A 290 -30.14 0.79 11.61
N CYS A 291 -30.62 1.10 12.82
CA CYS A 291 -30.79 0.12 13.89
C CYS A 291 -32.05 -0.76 13.77
N SER A 292 -33.02 -0.35 12.96
CA SER A 292 -34.33 -1.02 12.82
C SER A 292 -34.49 -1.80 11.51
N LEU A 293 -33.50 -1.75 10.61
CA LEU A 293 -33.57 -2.42 9.31
C LEU A 293 -33.59 -3.94 9.46
N LEU A 294 -34.56 -4.58 8.82
CA LEU A 294 -34.76 -6.03 8.91
C LEU A 294 -33.65 -6.81 8.22
N GLN A 295 -33.31 -6.43 6.99
CA GLN A 295 -32.30 -7.12 6.16
C GLN A 295 -31.53 -6.15 5.28
N PRO A 296 -30.40 -5.59 5.77
CA PRO A 296 -29.50 -4.77 4.96
C PRO A 296 -29.00 -5.55 3.73
N ARG A 297 -29.25 -5.01 2.55
CA ARG A 297 -28.80 -5.56 1.26
C ARG A 297 -28.65 -4.46 0.22
N ILE A 298 -27.79 -4.69 -0.76
CA ILE A 298 -27.72 -3.84 -1.95
C ILE A 298 -28.69 -4.40 -2.99
N SER A 299 -29.57 -3.55 -3.52
CA SER A 299 -30.54 -3.90 -4.55
C SER A 299 -30.59 -2.82 -5.63
N ALA A 300 -31.03 -3.17 -6.84
CA ALA A 300 -31.18 -2.21 -7.94
C ALA A 300 -32.12 -1.05 -7.56
N ALA A 301 -33.23 -1.34 -6.87
CA ALA A 301 -34.15 -0.32 -6.37
C ALA A 301 -33.46 0.62 -5.36
N GLY A 302 -32.63 0.07 -4.47
CA GLY A 302 -31.83 0.87 -3.53
C GLY A 302 -30.82 1.77 -4.24
N LEU A 303 -30.10 1.25 -5.24
CA LEU A 303 -29.13 2.03 -6.02
C LEU A 303 -29.80 3.14 -6.84
N ASN A 304 -30.97 2.88 -7.42
CA ASN A 304 -31.76 3.90 -8.12
C ASN A 304 -32.26 5.00 -7.19
N ALA A 305 -32.71 4.63 -5.98
CA ALA A 305 -33.11 5.61 -4.97
C ALA A 305 -31.90 6.43 -4.46
N ILE A 306 -30.74 5.79 -4.29
CA ILE A 306 -29.48 6.45 -3.92
C ILE A 306 -29.07 7.46 -5.00
N SER A 307 -29.08 7.08 -6.28
CA SER A 307 -28.66 7.97 -7.36
C SER A 307 -29.58 9.18 -7.52
N ALA A 308 -30.86 9.03 -7.19
CA ALA A 308 -31.84 10.10 -7.23
C ALA A 308 -31.80 11.06 -6.01
N HIS A 309 -31.09 10.72 -4.93
CA HIS A 309 -31.07 11.53 -3.71
C HIS A 309 -29.64 12.01 -3.34
N PRO A 310 -29.36 13.33 -3.34
CA PRO A 310 -28.00 13.86 -3.18
C PRO A 310 -27.25 13.39 -1.92
N ALA A 311 -27.90 13.39 -0.75
CA ALA A 311 -27.26 12.95 0.50
C ALA A 311 -26.89 11.46 0.48
N TYR A 312 -27.75 10.62 -0.10
CA TYR A 312 -27.50 9.18 -0.23
C TYR A 312 -26.42 8.91 -1.26
N ALA A 313 -26.46 9.58 -2.41
CA ALA A 313 -25.41 9.50 -3.42
C ALA A 313 -24.04 9.88 -2.85
N ARG A 314 -23.96 10.93 -2.03
CA ARG A 314 -22.72 11.32 -1.32
C ARG A 314 -22.24 10.24 -0.36
N ALA A 315 -23.11 9.75 0.52
CA ALA A 315 -22.76 8.71 1.49
C ALA A 315 -22.27 7.43 0.79
N TYR A 316 -23.00 6.98 -0.24
CA TYR A 316 -22.62 5.82 -1.03
C TYR A 316 -21.27 6.02 -1.75
N ARG A 317 -21.06 7.19 -2.37
CA ARG A 317 -19.81 7.53 -3.07
C ARG A 317 -18.60 7.52 -2.13
N HIS A 318 -18.68 8.17 -0.98
CA HIS A 318 -17.57 8.18 -0.03
C HIS A 318 -17.35 6.79 0.58
N GLY A 319 -18.40 6.02 0.83
CA GLY A 319 -18.29 4.62 1.24
C GLY A 319 -17.56 3.77 0.21
N TRP A 320 -17.87 3.95 -1.07
CA TRP A 320 -17.12 3.30 -2.17
C TRP A 320 -15.65 3.72 -2.18
N TYR A 321 -15.34 5.01 -2.03
CA TYR A 321 -13.94 5.49 -1.99
C TYR A 321 -13.14 4.93 -0.80
N VAL A 322 -13.79 4.69 0.34
CA VAL A 322 -13.16 4.04 1.48
C VAL A 322 -12.92 2.54 1.23
N LEU A 323 -13.86 1.87 0.56
CA LEU A 323 -13.87 0.41 0.42
C LEU A 323 -13.15 -0.12 -0.82
N ARG A 324 -12.93 0.72 -1.84
CA ARG A 324 -12.34 0.30 -3.11
C ARG A 324 -10.94 -0.30 -2.92
N PRO A 325 -10.59 -1.37 -3.65
CA PRO A 325 -9.21 -1.78 -3.85
C PRO A 325 -8.56 -0.96 -4.98
N GLY A 326 -7.33 -1.31 -5.36
CA GLY A 326 -6.67 -0.79 -6.56
C GLY A 326 -5.75 0.40 -6.30
N ILE A 327 -4.61 0.39 -6.99
CA ILE A 327 -3.58 1.43 -6.98
C ILE A 327 -3.05 1.74 -8.40
N ASP A 328 -3.52 1.00 -9.40
CA ASP A 328 -3.02 1.07 -10.77
C ASP A 328 -3.73 2.18 -11.55
N GLY A 329 -3.17 2.58 -12.68
CA GLY A 329 -3.74 3.60 -13.56
C GLY A 329 -3.35 5.03 -13.20
N SER A 330 -4.01 6.00 -13.85
CA SER A 330 -3.66 7.43 -13.74
C SER A 330 -3.95 8.00 -12.34
N SER A 331 -3.06 8.86 -11.85
CA SER A 331 -3.23 9.47 -10.54
C SER A 331 -4.40 10.45 -10.53
N GLU A 332 -5.29 10.30 -9.55
CA GLU A 332 -6.36 11.27 -9.25
C GLU A 332 -6.14 11.87 -7.85
N GLY A 333 -4.86 12.16 -7.55
CA GLY A 333 -4.40 12.79 -6.32
C GLY A 333 -4.42 11.91 -5.07
N GLU A 334 -4.62 10.59 -5.17
CA GLU A 334 -4.39 9.66 -4.04
C GLU A 334 -2.89 9.46 -3.85
N ARG A 335 -2.43 9.42 -2.60
CA ARG A 335 -1.02 9.24 -2.27
C ARG A 335 -0.82 8.05 -1.35
N LEU A 336 0.23 7.28 -1.58
CA LEU A 336 0.61 6.14 -0.75
C LEU A 336 2.07 6.19 -0.36
N TRP A 337 2.35 5.68 0.82
CA TRP A 337 3.70 5.50 1.33
C TRP A 337 4.50 4.56 0.45
N ILE A 338 5.69 5.02 0.09
CA ILE A 338 6.65 4.23 -0.67
C ILE A 338 7.68 3.58 0.24
N SER A 339 8.42 2.64 -0.33
CA SER A 339 9.59 2.05 0.31
C SER A 339 10.73 3.05 0.48
N PRO A 340 11.70 2.78 1.36
CA PRO A 340 12.92 3.57 1.45
C PRO A 340 13.65 3.63 0.09
N THR A 341 14.43 4.69 -0.11
CA THR A 341 15.17 4.92 -1.36
C THR A 341 16.10 3.75 -1.72
N TRP A 342 16.70 3.11 -0.71
CA TRP A 342 17.57 1.96 -0.93
C TRP A 342 16.82 0.70 -1.43
N GLU A 343 15.58 0.47 -0.97
CA GLU A 343 14.73 -0.63 -1.47
C GLU A 343 14.21 -0.32 -2.87
N ILE A 344 13.87 0.94 -3.15
CA ILE A 344 13.48 1.38 -4.50
C ILE A 344 14.63 1.11 -5.47
N TYR A 345 15.85 1.47 -5.10
CA TYR A 345 17.05 1.18 -5.89
C TYR A 345 17.27 -0.32 -6.09
N GLU A 346 17.08 -1.14 -5.06
CA GLU A 346 17.18 -2.61 -5.15
C GLU A 346 16.16 -3.19 -6.16
N ARG A 347 14.89 -2.78 -6.04
CA ARG A 347 13.81 -3.25 -6.93
C ARG A 347 14.02 -2.75 -8.37
N TRP A 348 14.55 -1.55 -8.54
CA TRP A 348 14.93 -1.04 -9.85
C TRP A 348 16.10 -1.83 -10.45
N CYS A 349 17.12 -2.16 -9.66
CA CYS A 349 18.22 -3.05 -10.10
C CYS A 349 17.69 -4.40 -10.60
N TYR A 350 16.68 -4.97 -9.93
CA TYR A 350 16.02 -6.19 -10.38
C TYR A 350 15.41 -6.03 -11.78
N LEU A 351 14.69 -4.94 -12.05
CA LEU A 351 14.13 -4.68 -13.39
C LEU A 351 15.21 -4.55 -14.45
N GLN A 352 16.32 -3.89 -14.15
CA GLN A 352 17.45 -3.77 -15.07
C GLN A 352 18.09 -5.14 -15.37
N VAL A 353 18.21 -6.01 -14.36
CA VAL A 353 18.67 -7.39 -14.55
C VAL A 353 17.68 -8.17 -15.42
N VAL A 354 16.37 -8.06 -15.16
CA VAL A 354 15.34 -8.70 -16.00
C VAL A 354 15.45 -8.25 -17.45
N ALA A 355 15.53 -6.94 -17.70
CA ALA A 355 15.68 -6.37 -19.04
C ALA A 355 16.94 -6.88 -19.75
N MET A 356 18.07 -6.93 -19.02
CA MET A 356 19.32 -7.48 -19.56
C MET A 356 19.21 -8.97 -19.89
N MET A 357 18.61 -9.78 -19.02
CA MET A 357 18.43 -11.21 -19.27
C MET A 357 17.49 -11.47 -20.46
N LYS A 358 16.42 -10.68 -20.63
CA LYS A 358 15.56 -10.69 -21.82
C LYS A 358 16.33 -10.33 -23.09
N SER A 359 17.27 -9.39 -23.01
CA SER A 359 18.13 -9.02 -24.14
C SER A 359 19.16 -10.10 -24.48
N ILE A 360 19.70 -10.83 -23.49
CA ILE A 360 20.66 -11.90 -23.75
C ILE A 360 19.97 -13.15 -24.28
N TYR A 361 18.74 -13.43 -23.83
CA TYR A 361 17.92 -14.55 -24.26
C TYR A 361 16.59 -14.09 -24.89
N PRO A 362 16.63 -13.51 -26.10
CA PRO A 362 15.44 -12.97 -26.76
C PRO A 362 14.44 -14.06 -27.17
N ASP A 363 14.91 -15.29 -27.38
CA ASP A 363 14.10 -16.40 -27.88
C ASP A 363 13.31 -17.15 -26.79
N LEU A 364 13.56 -16.83 -25.51
CA LEU A 364 12.82 -17.44 -24.40
C LEU A 364 11.42 -16.83 -24.26
N GLN A 365 10.46 -17.66 -23.87
CA GLN A 365 9.14 -17.16 -23.48
C GLN A 365 9.18 -16.70 -22.03
N TRP A 366 8.99 -15.38 -21.83
CA TRP A 366 9.10 -14.75 -20.53
C TRP A 366 7.74 -14.56 -19.84
N ARG A 367 7.70 -14.79 -18.53
CA ARG A 367 6.55 -14.52 -17.67
C ARG A 367 6.98 -14.04 -16.29
N ASP A 368 6.20 -13.13 -15.72
CA ASP A 368 6.38 -12.63 -14.35
C ASP A 368 5.47 -13.39 -13.39
N LEU A 369 6.03 -13.84 -12.27
CA LEU A 369 5.38 -14.70 -11.28
C LEU A 369 5.56 -14.11 -9.87
N TRP A 370 4.49 -14.21 -9.08
CA TRP A 370 4.44 -13.76 -7.69
C TRP A 370 4.22 -14.97 -6.78
N PRO A 371 5.29 -15.65 -6.31
CA PRO A 371 5.21 -16.97 -5.66
C PRO A 371 4.62 -16.96 -4.24
N GLY A 372 3.98 -15.87 -3.80
CA GLY A 372 3.37 -15.78 -2.48
C GLY A 372 2.55 -14.49 -2.28
N SER A 373 2.26 -14.18 -1.01
CA SER A 373 1.53 -12.96 -0.61
C SER A 373 2.46 -11.74 -0.42
N ARG A 374 3.77 -11.95 -0.37
CA ARG A 374 4.78 -10.91 -0.26
C ARG A 374 4.93 -10.16 -1.59
N MET A 375 4.87 -8.83 -1.51
CA MET A 375 4.92 -7.91 -2.67
C MET A 375 6.35 -7.55 -3.09
N ASP A 376 7.34 -8.07 -2.38
CA ASP A 376 8.77 -7.87 -2.63
C ASP A 376 9.48 -9.15 -3.10
N VAL A 377 8.72 -10.21 -3.41
CA VAL A 377 9.26 -11.46 -3.95
C VAL A 377 8.69 -11.67 -5.35
N VAL A 378 9.51 -11.43 -6.36
CA VAL A 378 9.16 -11.56 -7.79
C VAL A 378 10.07 -12.57 -8.46
N ARG A 379 9.50 -13.35 -9.36
CA ARG A 379 10.25 -14.24 -10.24
C ARG A 379 9.89 -13.95 -11.69
N CYS A 380 10.86 -13.52 -12.48
CA CYS A 380 10.74 -13.46 -13.93
C CYS A 380 11.35 -14.75 -14.48
N GLU A 381 10.57 -15.54 -15.21
CA GLU A 381 10.99 -16.83 -15.78
C GLU A 381 10.96 -16.77 -17.30
N GLY A 382 12.09 -17.07 -17.93
CA GLY A 382 12.22 -17.30 -19.37
C GLY A 382 12.41 -18.80 -19.64
N ARG A 383 11.64 -19.37 -20.58
CA ARG A 383 11.73 -20.81 -20.88
C ARG A 383 11.69 -21.11 -22.39
N SER A 384 12.52 -22.07 -22.81
CA SER A 384 12.46 -22.81 -24.07
C SER A 384 12.39 -24.32 -23.78
N THR A 385 12.55 -25.14 -24.83
CA THR A 385 12.56 -26.61 -24.74
C THR A 385 13.71 -27.13 -23.88
N ASP A 386 14.88 -26.48 -23.92
CA ASP A 386 16.14 -26.95 -23.35
C ASP A 386 16.77 -25.96 -22.35
N THR A 387 16.30 -24.71 -22.33
CA THR A 387 16.88 -23.64 -21.51
C THR A 387 15.81 -23.00 -20.63
N GLN A 388 16.15 -22.79 -19.35
CA GLN A 388 15.33 -22.07 -18.40
C GLN A 388 16.17 -21.04 -17.65
N VAL A 389 15.69 -19.80 -17.62
CA VAL A 389 16.34 -18.68 -16.94
C VAL A 389 15.37 -18.10 -15.93
N ASN A 390 15.84 -17.89 -14.70
CA ASN A 390 15.04 -17.24 -13.67
C ASN A 390 15.78 -16.03 -13.12
N VAL A 391 15.09 -14.90 -13.00
CA VAL A 391 15.53 -13.74 -12.23
C VAL A 391 14.62 -13.60 -11.02
N LEU A 392 15.18 -13.79 -9.83
CA LEU A 392 14.46 -13.82 -8.56
C LEU A 392 14.84 -12.61 -7.70
N LEU A 393 13.85 -11.95 -7.11
CA LEU A 393 13.99 -10.90 -6.11
C LEU A 393 13.74 -11.48 -4.71
N GLN A 394 14.62 -11.19 -3.75
CA GLN A 394 14.51 -11.56 -2.32
C GLN A 394 14.31 -13.06 -2.08
N VAL A 395 15.12 -13.90 -2.73
CA VAL A 395 14.98 -15.36 -2.62
C VAL A 395 15.39 -15.85 -1.23
N ARG A 396 14.55 -16.72 -0.64
CA ARG A 396 14.88 -17.36 0.64
C ARG A 396 15.86 -18.51 0.42
N CYS A 397 17.00 -18.45 1.10
CA CYS A 397 17.98 -19.53 1.18
C CYS A 397 18.00 -20.07 2.63
N PRO A 398 17.27 -21.15 2.93
CA PRO A 398 17.18 -21.71 4.28
C PRO A 398 18.54 -22.16 4.83
N ALA A 399 18.69 -22.20 6.15
CA ALA A 399 19.90 -22.68 6.83
C ALA A 399 20.18 -24.17 6.56
N PHE A 400 21.39 -24.63 6.90
CA PHE A 400 21.86 -25.99 6.59
C PHE A 400 20.99 -27.12 7.19
N ASP A 401 20.28 -26.82 8.27
CA ASP A 401 19.39 -27.73 8.99
C ASP A 401 17.95 -27.71 8.47
N GLN A 402 17.67 -26.92 7.43
CA GLN A 402 16.35 -26.76 6.83
C GLN A 402 16.31 -27.29 5.38
N PRO A 403 15.14 -27.77 4.91
CA PRO A 403 15.00 -28.22 3.54
C PRO A 403 15.23 -27.07 2.54
N ALA A 404 15.85 -27.39 1.41
CA ALA A 404 16.08 -26.42 0.35
C ALA A 404 14.74 -25.84 -0.18
N SER A 405 14.73 -24.54 -0.50
CA SER A 405 13.58 -23.84 -1.07
C SER A 405 13.81 -23.62 -2.56
N ASN A 406 13.03 -24.29 -3.43
CA ASN A 406 13.21 -24.22 -4.89
C ASN A 406 14.66 -24.51 -5.35
N GLY A 407 15.32 -25.44 -4.67
CA GLY A 407 16.73 -25.78 -4.92
C GLY A 407 17.74 -24.88 -4.22
N PHE A 408 17.32 -23.79 -3.58
CA PHE A 408 18.20 -22.90 -2.82
C PHE A 408 18.40 -23.35 -1.37
N SER A 409 19.62 -23.23 -0.87
CA SER A 409 19.97 -23.41 0.54
C SER A 409 21.21 -22.58 0.91
N SER A 410 21.48 -22.48 2.20
CA SER A 410 22.75 -22.00 2.74
C SER A 410 23.42 -23.13 3.52
N ILE A 411 24.75 -23.24 3.42
CA ILE A 411 25.53 -24.13 4.29
C ILE A 411 25.75 -23.55 5.70
N SER A 412 25.17 -22.38 5.98
CA SER A 412 25.30 -21.65 7.24
C SER A 412 23.91 -21.28 7.78
N GLY A 413 23.71 -20.04 8.23
CA GLY A 413 22.40 -19.52 8.60
C GLY A 413 21.55 -19.15 7.39
N GLU A 414 20.27 -18.88 7.63
CA GLU A 414 19.33 -18.43 6.61
C GLU A 414 19.77 -17.09 5.99
N ARG A 415 19.59 -16.95 4.67
CA ARG A 415 20.00 -15.78 3.89
C ARG A 415 18.93 -15.37 2.90
N TYR A 416 18.98 -14.08 2.54
CA TYR A 416 18.10 -13.45 1.58
C TYR A 416 18.95 -12.52 0.68
N PRO A 417 19.59 -13.04 -0.38
CA PRO A 417 20.21 -12.18 -1.38
C PRO A 417 19.13 -11.38 -2.12
N ASP A 418 19.47 -10.13 -2.49
CA ASP A 418 18.52 -9.22 -3.15
C ASP A 418 18.09 -9.76 -4.51
N ILE A 419 19.04 -10.09 -5.40
CA ILE A 419 18.74 -10.56 -6.75
C ILE A 419 19.54 -11.82 -7.04
N VAL A 420 18.88 -12.84 -7.58
CA VAL A 420 19.53 -14.07 -8.05
C VAL A 420 19.11 -14.36 -9.48
N VAL A 421 20.10 -14.65 -10.34
CA VAL A 421 19.87 -15.15 -11.69
C VAL A 421 20.28 -16.61 -11.74
N THR A 422 19.38 -17.48 -12.18
CA THR A 422 19.69 -18.89 -12.45
C THR A 422 19.52 -19.22 -13.92
N VAL A 423 20.40 -20.06 -14.44
CA VAL A 423 20.35 -20.58 -15.80
C VAL A 423 20.47 -22.10 -15.73
N GLU A 424 19.51 -22.78 -16.33
CA GLU A 424 19.53 -24.21 -16.62
C GLU A 424 19.57 -24.38 -18.14
N SER A 425 20.57 -25.10 -18.64
CA SER A 425 20.73 -25.38 -20.07
C SER A 425 21.39 -26.76 -20.27
N PRO A 426 21.48 -27.29 -21.50
CA PRO A 426 22.21 -28.52 -21.77
C PRO A 426 23.70 -28.45 -21.37
N ALA A 427 24.28 -27.24 -21.32
CA ALA A 427 25.66 -27.01 -20.90
C ALA A 427 25.85 -27.10 -19.37
N GLY A 428 24.77 -27.10 -18.59
CA GLY A 428 24.81 -27.18 -17.13
C GLY A 428 23.89 -26.19 -16.44
N SER A 429 24.03 -26.12 -15.12
CA SER A 429 23.32 -25.18 -14.24
C SER A 429 24.30 -24.19 -13.64
N SER A 430 24.00 -22.89 -13.74
CA SER A 430 24.79 -21.80 -13.19
C SER A 430 23.89 -20.81 -12.47
N PHE A 431 24.44 -20.08 -11.50
CA PHE A 431 23.72 -18.96 -10.91
C PHE A 431 24.62 -17.86 -10.39
N ILE A 432 24.10 -16.63 -10.40
CA ILE A 432 24.80 -15.42 -9.97
C ILE A 432 23.96 -14.75 -8.89
N VAL A 433 24.65 -14.16 -7.92
CA VAL A 433 24.06 -13.33 -6.88
C VAL A 433 24.43 -11.87 -7.12
N MET A 434 23.44 -11.00 -7.02
CA MET A 434 23.59 -9.55 -7.09
C MET A 434 22.95 -8.95 -5.85
N ASP A 435 23.68 -8.08 -5.18
CA ASP A 435 23.24 -7.43 -3.97
C ASP A 435 23.35 -5.91 -4.15
N ALA A 436 22.24 -5.20 -4.00
CA ALA A 436 22.14 -3.79 -4.32
C ALA A 436 22.54 -2.93 -3.11
N LYS A 437 23.54 -2.07 -3.29
CA LYS A 437 24.02 -1.17 -2.24
C LYS A 437 23.87 0.28 -2.68
N TYR A 438 22.96 0.98 -2.01
CA TYR A 438 22.68 2.39 -2.28
C TYR A 438 23.80 3.35 -1.84
N ARG A 439 24.66 2.94 -0.89
CA ARG A 439 25.78 3.77 -0.38
C ARG A 439 27.04 3.56 -1.22
N VAL A 440 27.61 4.66 -1.70
CA VAL A 440 28.72 4.63 -2.68
C VAL A 440 30.09 5.02 -2.13
N GLU A 441 30.18 5.53 -0.90
CA GLU A 441 31.49 5.89 -0.31
C GLU A 441 32.35 4.64 -0.10
N ARG A 442 33.67 4.77 -0.26
CA ARG A 442 34.65 3.67 -0.12
C ARG A 442 34.41 2.78 1.08
N LYS A 443 34.21 3.38 2.26
CA LYS A 443 33.98 2.63 3.51
C LYS A 443 32.79 1.68 3.37
N TRP A 444 31.66 2.18 2.88
CA TRP A 444 30.42 1.40 2.75
C TRP A 444 30.50 0.37 1.64
N VAL A 445 31.21 0.65 0.55
CA VAL A 445 31.47 -0.34 -0.51
C VAL A 445 32.29 -1.51 0.04
N LEU A 446 33.37 -1.23 0.79
CA LEU A 446 34.20 -2.26 1.40
C LEU A 446 33.45 -3.07 2.47
N GLU A 447 32.64 -2.42 3.29
CA GLU A 447 31.75 -3.13 4.23
C GLU A 447 30.70 -3.96 3.50
N GLY A 448 30.15 -3.46 2.39
CA GLY A 448 29.21 -4.18 1.54
C GLY A 448 29.80 -5.47 0.97
N MET A 449 31.09 -5.50 0.65
CA MET A 449 31.77 -6.69 0.10
C MET A 449 31.68 -7.91 1.02
N VAL A 450 31.48 -7.70 2.33
CA VAL A 450 31.22 -8.80 3.27
C VAL A 450 30.03 -9.64 2.81
N SER A 451 28.95 -9.01 2.34
CA SER A 451 27.78 -9.74 1.82
C SER A 451 28.09 -10.48 0.52
N ALA A 452 28.85 -9.87 -0.40
CA ALA A 452 29.26 -10.51 -1.65
C ALA A 452 30.08 -11.78 -1.40
N HIS A 453 31.10 -11.70 -0.53
CA HIS A 453 31.91 -12.85 -0.11
C HIS A 453 31.06 -13.92 0.60
N LEU A 454 30.22 -13.49 1.55
CA LEU A 454 29.34 -14.40 2.27
C LEU A 454 28.43 -15.17 1.32
N TYR A 455 27.74 -14.49 0.40
CA TYR A 455 26.83 -15.15 -0.53
C TYR A 455 27.54 -16.07 -1.51
N ARG A 456 28.71 -15.65 -2.03
CA ARG A 456 29.56 -16.48 -2.88
C ARG A 456 29.92 -17.82 -2.22
N ASP A 457 30.24 -17.79 -0.93
CA ASP A 457 30.77 -18.97 -0.26
C ASP A 457 29.69 -19.84 0.37
N CYS A 458 28.64 -19.23 0.93
CA CYS A 458 27.64 -19.96 1.72
C CYS A 458 26.41 -20.42 0.94
N LEU A 459 26.02 -19.75 -0.15
CA LEU A 459 24.78 -20.07 -0.85
C LEU A 459 24.95 -21.27 -1.78
N ARG A 460 23.90 -22.06 -1.91
CA ARG A 460 23.82 -23.18 -2.83
C ARG A 460 22.55 -23.12 -3.63
N TRP A 461 22.65 -23.48 -4.91
CA TRP A 461 21.51 -23.78 -5.76
C TRP A 461 21.73 -25.13 -6.42
N LYS A 462 20.85 -26.10 -6.13
CA LYS A 462 21.00 -27.51 -6.51
C LYS A 462 22.37 -28.10 -6.14
N GLY A 463 22.95 -27.64 -5.02
CA GLY A 463 24.26 -28.08 -4.52
C GLY A 463 25.47 -27.34 -5.11
N CYS A 464 25.31 -26.53 -6.15
CA CYS A 464 26.37 -25.71 -6.73
C CYS A 464 26.49 -24.39 -5.96
N LYS A 465 27.70 -23.81 -5.88
CA LYS A 465 27.94 -22.43 -5.38
C LYS A 465 27.67 -21.41 -6.50
N PRO A 466 27.40 -20.12 -6.19
CA PRO A 466 27.24 -19.10 -7.22
C PRO A 466 28.51 -19.02 -8.07
N ASP A 467 28.40 -18.65 -9.35
CA ASP A 467 29.50 -18.39 -10.29
C ASP A 467 30.02 -16.95 -10.24
N LEU A 468 29.21 -16.04 -9.68
CA LEU A 468 29.63 -14.70 -9.30
C LEU A 468 28.73 -14.18 -8.17
N SER A 469 29.28 -13.33 -7.29
CA SER A 469 28.52 -12.55 -6.33
C SER A 469 28.97 -11.10 -6.34
N ILE A 470 28.14 -10.19 -6.86
CA ILE A 470 28.55 -8.80 -7.12
C ILE A 470 27.65 -7.80 -6.39
N LEU A 471 28.24 -6.67 -6.00
CA LEU A 471 27.47 -5.53 -5.52
C LEU A 471 27.03 -4.64 -6.68
N LEU A 472 25.79 -4.18 -6.66
CA LEU A 472 25.28 -3.16 -7.59
C LEU A 472 25.23 -1.80 -6.89
N VAL A 473 25.98 -0.81 -7.38
CA VAL A 473 26.07 0.53 -6.77
C VAL A 473 25.66 1.63 -7.75
N PRO A 474 24.99 2.72 -7.30
CA PRO A 474 24.48 3.74 -8.21
C PRO A 474 25.58 4.61 -8.83
N ARG A 475 26.80 4.60 -8.27
CA ARG A 475 27.92 5.42 -8.74
C ARG A 475 29.27 4.74 -8.56
N ALA A 476 30.15 4.95 -9.52
CA ALA A 476 31.56 4.53 -9.51
C ALA A 476 32.40 5.30 -8.48
N GLY A 477 33.60 4.79 -8.19
CA GLY A 477 34.67 5.56 -7.54
C GLY A 477 34.84 5.31 -6.05
N GLY A 478 33.96 4.55 -5.41
CA GLY A 478 34.15 4.10 -4.03
C GLY A 478 35.35 3.15 -3.90
N ALA A 479 35.49 2.21 -4.85
CA ALA A 479 36.60 1.26 -4.84
C ALA A 479 36.92 0.77 -6.27
N PRO A 480 37.64 1.58 -7.09
CA PRO A 480 37.81 1.33 -8.53
C PRO A 480 38.37 -0.05 -8.89
N LEU A 481 39.26 -0.61 -8.06
CA LEU A 481 39.82 -1.94 -8.30
C LEU A 481 38.74 -3.04 -8.32
N LEU A 482 37.75 -2.95 -7.41
CA LEU A 482 36.65 -3.91 -7.31
C LEU A 482 35.67 -3.84 -8.50
N GLU A 483 35.68 -2.69 -9.19
CA GLU A 483 34.85 -2.42 -10.36
C GLU A 483 35.46 -3.03 -11.64
N THR A 484 36.72 -3.49 -11.59
CA THR A 484 37.40 -4.05 -12.76
C THR A 484 36.98 -5.50 -13.04
N MET A 485 36.83 -5.82 -14.33
CA MET A 485 36.58 -7.20 -14.78
C MET A 485 37.68 -8.17 -14.35
N THR A 486 38.94 -7.71 -14.32
CA THR A 486 40.08 -8.52 -13.89
C THR A 486 39.92 -8.97 -12.44
N TYR A 487 39.54 -8.05 -11.55
CA TYR A 487 39.29 -8.39 -10.15
C TYR A 487 38.10 -9.34 -10.01
N GLN A 488 37.00 -9.07 -10.71
CA GLN A 488 35.79 -9.88 -10.67
C GLN A 488 36.03 -11.32 -11.12
N LYS A 489 36.74 -11.53 -12.23
CA LYS A 489 37.09 -12.86 -12.73
C LYS A 489 38.01 -13.61 -11.78
N ALA A 490 39.03 -12.94 -11.23
CA ALA A 490 40.00 -13.57 -10.35
C ALA A 490 39.41 -14.01 -9.01
N ASN A 491 38.44 -13.25 -8.48
CA ASN A 491 37.93 -13.47 -7.12
C ASN A 491 36.50 -14.03 -7.07
N GLY A 492 35.75 -14.03 -8.18
CA GLY A 492 34.34 -14.41 -8.19
C GLY A 492 33.44 -13.47 -7.39
N VAL A 493 33.95 -12.26 -7.08
CA VAL A 493 33.22 -11.17 -6.41
C VAL A 493 33.68 -9.82 -6.93
N GLY A 494 32.87 -8.77 -6.76
CA GLY A 494 33.28 -7.40 -7.05
C GLY A 494 32.13 -6.41 -6.99
N VAL A 495 32.26 -5.31 -7.73
CA VAL A 495 31.27 -4.22 -7.80
C VAL A 495 30.94 -3.92 -9.25
N ALA A 496 29.67 -3.66 -9.54
CA ALA A 496 29.21 -3.11 -10.80
C ALA A 496 28.38 -1.87 -10.58
N VAL A 497 28.65 -0.86 -11.41
CA VAL A 497 27.95 0.42 -11.37
C VAL A 497 26.67 0.30 -12.18
N LEU A 498 25.54 0.61 -11.57
CA LEU A 498 24.24 0.54 -12.20
C LEU A 498 23.40 1.77 -11.82
N SER A 499 23.17 2.63 -12.80
CA SER A 499 22.32 3.82 -12.72
C SER A 499 21.60 4.04 -14.04
N VAL A 500 20.66 4.97 -14.07
CA VAL A 500 19.93 5.35 -15.29
C VAL A 500 20.89 5.74 -16.42
N GLU A 501 22.04 6.32 -16.08
CA GLU A 501 23.05 6.79 -17.05
C GLU A 501 24.13 5.74 -17.36
N HIS A 502 24.37 4.79 -16.47
CA HIS A 502 25.47 3.82 -16.57
C HIS A 502 24.97 2.41 -16.31
N ASN A 503 25.08 1.52 -17.29
CA ASN A 503 24.68 0.12 -17.16
C ASN A 503 25.90 -0.82 -17.17
N GLY A 504 26.46 -1.09 -15.99
CA GLY A 504 27.56 -2.03 -15.82
C GLY A 504 27.16 -3.51 -15.92
N LEU A 505 25.86 -3.85 -15.98
CA LEU A 505 25.40 -5.24 -16.00
C LEU A 505 25.86 -5.98 -17.25
N GLN A 506 26.02 -5.30 -18.39
CA GLN A 506 26.41 -5.95 -19.63
C GLN A 506 27.80 -6.60 -19.52
N ALA A 507 28.76 -5.90 -18.89
CA ALA A 507 30.11 -6.43 -18.68
C ALA A 507 30.10 -7.64 -17.73
N VAL A 508 29.22 -7.61 -16.73
CA VAL A 508 29.10 -8.62 -15.69
C VAL A 508 28.39 -9.87 -16.18
N LEU A 509 27.26 -9.75 -16.87
CA LEU A 509 26.39 -10.88 -17.20
C LEU A 509 26.80 -11.58 -18.49
N LYS A 510 27.32 -10.86 -19.49
CA LYS A 510 27.65 -11.43 -20.81
C LYS A 510 28.65 -12.61 -20.76
N PRO A 511 29.70 -12.61 -19.92
CA PRO A 511 30.64 -13.74 -19.82
C PRO A 511 30.04 -15.03 -19.23
N PHE A 512 28.96 -14.93 -18.45
CA PHE A 512 28.41 -16.07 -17.70
C PHE A 512 27.20 -16.71 -18.38
N VAL A 513 26.71 -16.07 -19.44
CA VAL A 513 25.46 -16.44 -20.10
C VAL A 513 25.71 -17.15 -21.45
N ARG A 514 26.95 -17.10 -21.97
CA ARG A 514 27.45 -18.02 -22.99
C ARG A 514 28.35 -19.04 -22.31
N GLY A 515 27.90 -20.29 -22.21
CA GLY A 515 28.65 -21.36 -21.57
C GLY A 515 30.09 -21.46 -22.06
N CYS A 516 30.99 -21.72 -21.10
CA CYS A 516 32.38 -22.09 -21.27
C CYS A 516 32.70 -22.72 -22.64
N THR A 517 33.30 -21.93 -23.51
CA THR A 517 34.27 -22.42 -24.50
C THR A 517 35.45 -21.46 -24.50
N ASP A 518 36.25 -21.53 -23.44
CA ASP A 518 37.66 -21.12 -23.53
C ASP A 518 38.39 -22.21 -24.33
N SER A 519 38.24 -22.16 -25.64
CA SER A 519 39.26 -22.66 -26.54
C SER A 519 40.15 -21.49 -26.92
N GLU A 520 41.01 -21.06 -25.99
CA GLU A 520 42.20 -20.31 -26.38
C GLU A 520 43.10 -21.26 -27.17
N SER A 521 43.12 -21.00 -28.46
CA SER A 521 44.15 -21.32 -29.43
C SER A 521 45.47 -21.78 -28.81
N ALA A 522 45.75 -23.08 -28.96
CA ALA A 522 47.08 -23.62 -28.85
C ALA A 522 48.00 -22.89 -29.85
N GLU A 523 49.01 -22.21 -29.34
CA GLU A 523 50.20 -21.84 -30.10
C GLU A 523 50.78 -23.10 -30.74
N LEU A 524 50.80 -23.12 -32.08
CA LEU A 524 51.64 -24.04 -32.85
C LEU A 524 52.96 -23.34 -33.20
N PRO A 525 54.09 -24.05 -33.18
CA PRO A 525 55.41 -23.46 -33.09
C PRO A 525 55.93 -22.95 -34.44
N MET A 526 56.89 -22.02 -34.35
CA MET A 526 57.79 -21.60 -35.42
C MET A 526 58.26 -22.76 -36.31
N ALA A 527 58.06 -22.61 -37.61
CA ALA A 527 58.92 -23.21 -38.63
C ALA A 527 59.33 -22.13 -39.63
N ALA A 528 60.65 -21.90 -39.70
CA ALA A 528 61.33 -21.13 -40.72
C ALA A 528 61.19 -21.77 -42.12
N ILE A 529 61.40 -20.95 -43.16
CA ILE A 529 61.94 -21.23 -44.53
C ILE A 529 61.41 -20.06 -45.41
N LEU A 530 62.18 -19.00 -45.61
CA LEU A 530 63.11 -18.76 -46.74
C LEU A 530 62.42 -18.48 -48.10
N SER A 531 62.68 -17.25 -48.59
CA SER A 531 62.88 -16.85 -50.00
C SER A 531 61.81 -17.17 -51.05
N ASN A 532 61.07 -16.14 -51.50
CA ASN A 532 61.39 -15.36 -52.71
C ASN A 532 60.45 -14.16 -52.84
#